data_AF-A0A833ZSZ4-F1
#
_entry.id   AF-A0A833ZSZ4-F1
#
_cell.length_a   1.000
_cell.length_b   1.000
_cell.length_c   1.000
_cell.angle_alpha   90.00
_cell.angle_beta   90.00
_cell.angle_gamma   90.00
#
_symmetry.space_group_name_H-M   'P 1'
#
loop_
_entity.id
_entity.type
_entity.pdbx_description
1 polymer ?
#
loop_
_entity_poly.entity_id
_entity_poly.type
_entity_poly.pdbx_seq_one_letter_code
_entity_poly.pdbx_strand_id
1 'polypeptide(L)'
;MEELISTYCRCREITCTLPNWNFFLALLYFKMAGISQGIYSRYLLGNNASEDSFRFASFVQPLAETGLQLSKRSFRTTLPQKENTPKLFVQTRRGQELLTRVRHFMKQHIFPAEKEVIEFYVQNENSVDKWKKPSVIDKLKEMAKAEGLWNLFLPAVSGLSQVDYALIAEETGKCFFAPAVFNCQAPDTGNMELLHLYGSEKQKQQWLEPLLQGSIASCFCMTEPDVASSDATNIECSIQQDGDSYVVNGKKWWSSGEYSN
;
A
#
# COMPACT_ATOMS: atom_id res chain seq x y z
N MET A 1 20.17 -4.75 14.91
CA MET A 1 18.74 -4.99 14.57
C MET A 1 17.79 -4.56 15.67
N GLU A 2 18.02 -4.96 16.93
CA GLU A 2 17.47 -4.22 18.08
C GLU A 2 17.79 -2.73 17.96
N GLU A 3 18.99 -2.43 17.51
CA GLU A 3 19.40 -1.07 17.18
C GLU A 3 18.55 -0.45 16.07
N LEU A 4 18.15 -1.17 15.02
CA LEU A 4 17.36 -0.60 13.92
C LEU A 4 15.91 -0.32 14.33
N ILE A 5 15.32 -1.23 15.11
CA ILE A 5 13.97 -1.06 15.67
C ILE A 5 13.97 0.01 16.78
N SER A 6 14.94 -0.03 17.69
CA SER A 6 15.13 1.01 18.71
C SER A 6 15.41 2.36 18.05
N THR A 7 16.20 2.39 16.98
CA THR A 7 16.45 3.60 16.18
C THR A 7 15.18 4.07 15.50
N TYR A 8 14.39 3.18 14.90
CA TYR A 8 13.08 3.52 14.33
C TYR A 8 12.15 4.10 15.40
N CYS A 9 11.91 3.37 16.49
CA CYS A 9 11.08 3.83 17.61
C CYS A 9 11.56 5.18 18.17
N ARG A 10 12.87 5.39 18.28
CA ARG A 10 13.47 6.67 18.70
C ARG A 10 13.24 7.78 17.69
N CYS A 11 13.51 7.52 16.41
CA CYS A 11 13.30 8.46 15.30
C CYS A 11 11.81 8.80 15.10
N ARG A 12 10.91 7.93 15.56
CA ARG A 12 9.46 8.06 15.42
C ARG A 12 8.75 8.43 16.73
N GLU A 13 9.49 8.61 17.81
CA GLU A 13 8.96 8.90 19.15
C GLU A 13 7.91 7.86 19.64
N ILE A 14 8.04 6.60 19.19
CA ILE A 14 7.18 5.48 19.58
C ILE A 14 7.80 4.79 20.80
N THR A 15 7.02 4.53 21.83
CA THR A 15 7.47 3.75 22.99
C THR A 15 7.73 2.29 22.59
N CYS A 16 8.95 1.78 22.82
CA CYS A 16 9.30 0.37 22.56
C CYS A 16 8.56 -0.65 23.45
N THR A 17 7.72 -0.20 24.39
CA THR A 17 6.98 -1.05 25.32
C THR A 17 5.63 -1.44 24.71
N LEU A 18 5.65 -2.22 23.63
CA LEU A 18 4.46 -2.89 23.14
C LEU A 18 4.31 -4.25 23.84
N PRO A 19 3.19 -4.54 24.51
CA PRO A 19 2.88 -5.90 24.95
C PRO A 19 2.99 -6.86 23.76
N ASN A 20 3.60 -8.04 23.96
CA ASN A 20 3.81 -9.03 22.91
C ASN A 20 4.71 -8.57 21.74
N TRP A 21 5.60 -7.58 21.94
CA TRP A 21 6.49 -7.10 20.89
C TRP A 21 7.28 -8.22 20.19
N ASN A 22 7.81 -9.17 20.97
CA ASN A 22 8.53 -10.33 20.45
C ASN A 22 7.67 -11.22 19.53
N PHE A 23 6.36 -11.31 19.81
CA PHE A 23 5.44 -12.02 18.93
C PHE A 23 5.33 -11.31 17.57
N PHE A 24 5.12 -10.00 17.55
CA PHE A 24 4.99 -9.26 16.29
C PHE A 24 6.28 -9.27 15.47
N LEU A 25 7.43 -9.15 16.13
CA LEU A 25 8.72 -9.30 15.47
C LEU A 25 8.89 -10.72 14.91
N ALA A 26 8.68 -11.75 15.73
CA ALA A 26 8.76 -13.14 15.27
C ALA A 26 7.83 -13.40 14.08
N LEU A 27 6.58 -12.92 14.15
CA LEU A 27 5.59 -13.03 13.08
C LEU A 27 6.08 -12.37 11.79
N LEU A 28 6.67 -11.18 11.87
CA LEU A 28 7.25 -10.49 10.71
C LEU A 28 8.35 -11.34 10.07
N TYR A 29 9.25 -11.93 10.87
CA TYR A 29 10.32 -12.80 10.38
C TYR A 29 9.79 -14.07 9.71
N PHE A 30 8.81 -14.74 10.33
CA PHE A 30 8.19 -15.90 9.72
C PHE A 30 7.46 -15.55 8.42
N LYS A 31 6.81 -14.37 8.35
CA LYS A 31 6.22 -13.88 7.10
C LYS A 31 7.28 -13.65 6.02
N MET A 32 8.39 -12.98 6.36
CA MET A 32 9.49 -12.74 5.41
C MET A 32 10.16 -14.05 4.95
N ALA A 33 10.30 -15.03 5.86
CA ALA A 33 10.78 -16.36 5.51
C ALA A 33 9.81 -17.06 4.54
N GLY A 34 8.50 -17.00 4.81
CA GLY A 34 7.47 -17.55 3.93
C GLY A 34 7.42 -16.87 2.55
N ILE A 35 7.57 -15.54 2.49
CA ILE A 35 7.69 -14.79 1.24
C ILE A 35 8.94 -15.24 0.47
N SER A 36 10.10 -15.28 1.14
CA SER A 36 11.36 -15.69 0.53
C SER A 36 11.29 -17.12 -0.01
N GLN A 37 10.68 -18.04 0.75
CA GLN A 37 10.43 -19.41 0.32
C GLN A 37 9.48 -19.45 -0.88
N GLY A 38 8.43 -18.63 -0.88
CA GLY A 38 7.49 -18.52 -2.00
C GLY A 38 8.13 -17.96 -3.27
N ILE A 39 9.08 -17.02 -3.16
CA ILE A 39 9.88 -16.51 -4.28
C ILE A 39 10.79 -17.63 -4.82
N TYR A 40 11.52 -18.31 -3.95
CA TYR A 40 12.42 -19.39 -4.34
C TYR A 40 11.67 -20.58 -4.96
N SER A 41 10.51 -20.96 -4.40
CA SER A 41 9.67 -22.02 -4.95
C SER A 41 9.21 -21.71 -6.37
N ARG A 42 8.85 -20.45 -6.66
CA ARG A 42 8.48 -20.02 -8.02
C ARG A 42 9.66 -20.06 -8.97
N TYR A 43 10.86 -19.70 -8.52
CA TYR A 43 12.09 -19.88 -9.30
C TYR A 43 12.33 -21.34 -9.69
N LEU A 44 12.16 -22.29 -8.77
CA LEU A 44 12.32 -23.72 -9.09
C LEU A 44 11.31 -24.22 -10.13
N LEU A 45 10.14 -23.58 -10.20
CA LEU A 45 9.09 -23.87 -11.19
C LEU A 45 9.27 -23.09 -12.51
N GLY A 46 10.29 -22.24 -12.62
CA GLY A 46 10.52 -21.38 -13.79
C GLY A 46 9.54 -20.21 -13.93
N ASN A 47 8.82 -19.86 -12.86
CA ASN A 47 7.79 -18.82 -12.81
C ASN A 47 8.23 -17.61 -11.95
N ASN A 48 9.50 -17.25 -12.01
CA ASN A 48 10.07 -16.13 -11.26
C ASN A 48 9.97 -14.79 -12.02
N ALA A 49 9.69 -13.72 -11.29
CA ALA A 49 9.65 -12.36 -11.85
C ALA A 49 11.04 -11.72 -12.05
N SER A 50 12.11 -12.34 -11.55
CA SER A 50 13.49 -11.83 -11.66
C SER A 50 14.49 -12.97 -11.70
N GLU A 51 15.54 -12.86 -12.52
CA GLU A 51 16.63 -13.85 -12.62
C GLU A 51 17.32 -14.08 -11.27
N ASP A 52 17.38 -13.08 -10.40
CA ASP A 52 18.02 -13.18 -9.08
C ASP A 52 17.16 -13.87 -8.00
N SER A 53 15.97 -14.37 -8.36
CA SER A 53 15.02 -14.97 -7.40
C SER A 53 15.59 -16.20 -6.68
N PHE A 54 16.55 -16.91 -7.28
CA PHE A 54 17.25 -18.04 -6.66
C PHE A 54 17.96 -17.67 -5.36
N ARG A 55 18.43 -16.41 -5.23
CA ARG A 55 19.17 -15.94 -4.06
C ARG A 55 18.33 -15.98 -2.79
N PHE A 56 17.00 -15.92 -2.93
CA PHE A 56 16.08 -15.95 -1.80
C PHE A 56 16.10 -17.25 -1.00
N ALA A 57 16.57 -18.36 -1.59
CA ALA A 57 16.80 -19.61 -0.87
C ALA A 57 17.70 -19.41 0.36
N SER A 58 18.74 -18.60 0.22
CA SER A 58 19.72 -18.34 1.27
C SER A 58 19.16 -17.53 2.44
N PHE A 59 18.01 -16.86 2.27
CA PHE A 59 17.38 -16.05 3.31
C PHE A 59 16.38 -16.82 4.17
N VAL A 60 15.81 -17.93 3.67
CA VAL A 60 14.68 -18.61 4.33
C VAL A 60 15.04 -19.10 5.73
N GLN A 61 16.09 -19.93 5.85
CA GLN A 61 16.51 -20.49 7.13
C GLN A 61 16.96 -19.40 8.12
N PRO A 62 17.84 -18.43 7.76
CA PRO A 62 18.21 -17.35 8.67
C PRO A 62 17.01 -16.54 9.19
N LEU A 63 16.03 -16.25 8.33
CA LEU A 63 14.83 -15.52 8.73
C LEU A 63 13.96 -16.34 9.70
N ALA A 64 13.75 -17.63 9.42
CA ALA A 64 12.97 -18.51 10.29
C ALA A 64 13.64 -18.73 11.66
N GLU A 65 14.95 -18.95 11.68
CA GLU A 65 15.72 -19.08 12.92
C GLU A 65 15.67 -17.80 13.76
N THR A 66 15.81 -16.64 13.12
CA THR A 66 15.68 -15.34 13.79
C THR A 66 14.28 -15.16 14.38
N GLY A 67 13.23 -15.52 13.64
CA GLY A 67 11.85 -15.49 14.14
C GLY A 67 11.66 -16.38 15.37
N LEU A 68 12.25 -17.58 15.38
CA LEU A 68 12.20 -18.51 16.52
C LEU A 68 12.98 -18.00 17.73
N GLN A 69 14.13 -17.38 17.52
CA GLN A 69 14.91 -16.77 18.60
C GLN A 69 14.14 -15.61 19.24
N LEU A 70 13.51 -14.76 18.43
CA LEU A 70 12.71 -13.63 18.90
C LEU A 70 11.50 -14.09 19.70
N SER A 71 10.80 -15.15 19.29
CA SER A 71 9.63 -15.64 20.02
C SER A 71 9.95 -16.19 21.42
N LYS A 72 11.16 -16.72 21.61
CA LYS A 72 11.66 -17.25 22.90
C LYS A 72 12.35 -16.21 23.77
N ARG A 73 12.57 -15.01 23.24
CA ARG A 73 13.32 -13.97 23.92
C ARG A 73 12.52 -13.41 25.10
N SER A 74 13.19 -13.18 26.22
CA SER A 74 12.71 -12.32 27.31
C SER A 74 13.28 -10.92 27.13
N PHE A 75 12.43 -9.89 27.05
CA PHE A 75 12.90 -8.51 26.89
C PHE A 75 13.48 -8.01 28.23
N ARG A 76 14.75 -7.60 28.24
CA ARG A 76 15.31 -6.77 29.32
C ARG A 76 15.26 -5.32 28.87
N THR A 77 14.52 -4.50 29.60
CA THR A 77 14.38 -3.06 29.41
C THR A 77 15.67 -2.35 29.83
N THR A 78 16.65 -2.31 28.94
CA THR A 78 17.70 -1.30 29.02
C THR A 78 17.75 -0.56 27.70
N LEU A 79 17.34 0.71 27.74
CA LEU A 79 17.53 1.65 26.64
C LEU A 79 19.04 1.73 26.35
N PRO A 80 19.50 1.43 25.12
CA PRO A 80 20.87 1.76 24.73
C PRO A 80 21.06 3.27 24.85
N GLN A 81 22.20 3.69 25.40
CA GLN A 81 22.58 5.09 25.50
C GLN A 81 22.66 5.75 24.11
N LYS A 82 22.55 7.09 24.13
CA LYS A 82 22.51 8.00 23.00
C LYS A 82 23.84 7.99 22.23
N GLU A 83 24.09 6.96 21.43
CA GLU A 83 25.19 6.97 20.46
C GLU A 83 24.75 7.63 19.14
N ASN A 84 25.70 8.34 18.51
CA ASN A 84 25.56 9.03 17.23
C ASN A 84 25.46 8.03 16.06
N THR A 85 24.40 7.23 16.03
CA THR A 85 24.10 6.34 14.90
C THR A 85 23.73 7.20 13.68
N PRO A 86 24.18 6.86 12.45
CA PRO A 86 23.74 7.54 11.23
C PRO A 86 22.22 7.59 11.17
N LYS A 87 21.64 8.74 10.80
CA LYS A 87 20.18 8.87 10.62
C LYS A 87 19.75 7.89 9.53
N LEU A 88 19.11 6.79 9.90
CA LEU A 88 18.46 5.88 8.95
C LEU A 88 17.15 6.52 8.47
N PHE A 89 16.76 6.27 7.21
CA PHE A 89 15.53 6.79 6.61
C PHE A 89 15.43 8.33 6.60
N VAL A 90 16.52 9.00 6.21
CA VAL A 90 16.52 10.46 6.07
C VAL A 90 15.52 10.88 5.01
N GLN A 91 14.52 11.66 5.42
CA GLN A 91 13.61 12.33 4.50
C GLN A 91 14.29 13.49 3.79
N THR A 92 13.85 13.75 2.57
CA THR A 92 14.16 15.00 1.89
C THR A 92 13.46 16.16 2.60
N ARG A 93 13.95 17.39 2.39
CA ARG A 93 13.29 18.60 2.92
C ARG A 93 11.82 18.67 2.47
N ARG A 94 11.57 18.38 1.19
CA ARG A 94 10.22 18.33 0.61
C ARG A 94 9.35 17.27 1.29
N GLY A 95 9.90 16.08 1.54
CA GLY A 95 9.22 15.01 2.26
C GLY A 95 8.81 15.41 3.68
N GLN A 96 9.69 16.10 4.41
CA GLN A 96 9.39 16.61 5.76
C GLN A 96 8.30 17.70 5.75
N GLU A 97 8.38 18.63 4.80
CA GLU A 97 7.39 19.70 4.62
C GLU A 97 6.02 19.11 4.29
N LEU A 98 5.91 18.22 3.31
CA LEU A 98 4.65 17.58 2.94
C LEU A 98 4.09 16.69 4.05
N LEU A 99 4.92 15.91 4.74
CA LEU A 99 4.48 15.12 5.89
C LEU A 99 3.87 15.99 7.00
N THR A 100 4.49 17.14 7.29
CA THR A 100 3.98 18.08 8.29
C THR A 100 2.61 18.62 7.88
N ARG A 101 2.43 18.96 6.60
CA ARG A 101 1.16 19.43 6.06
C ARG A 101 0.09 18.36 6.07
N VAL A 102 0.41 17.13 5.66
CA VAL A 102 -0.49 15.97 5.76
C VAL A 102 -0.94 15.75 7.20
N ARG A 103 -0.01 15.76 8.17
CA ARG A 103 -0.36 15.64 9.61
C ARG A 103 -1.29 16.74 10.08
N HIS A 104 -1.08 17.97 9.62
CA HIS A 104 -1.96 19.09 9.94
C HIS A 104 -3.35 18.89 9.34
N PHE A 105 -3.42 18.56 8.05
CA PHE A 105 -4.68 18.27 7.34
C PHE A 105 -5.45 17.11 7.98
N MET A 106 -4.74 16.04 8.36
CA MET A 106 -5.31 14.89 9.07
C MET A 106 -5.98 15.33 10.38
N LYS A 107 -5.29 16.14 11.18
CA LYS A 107 -5.79 16.65 12.47
C LYS A 107 -6.94 17.64 12.35
N GLN A 108 -6.88 18.55 11.38
CA GLN A 108 -7.86 19.64 11.25
C GLN A 108 -9.11 19.24 10.47
N HIS A 109 -9.01 18.28 9.54
CA HIS A 109 -10.07 18.02 8.58
C HIS A 109 -10.52 16.55 8.55
N ILE A 110 -9.58 15.59 8.52
CA ILE A 110 -9.92 14.17 8.36
C ILE A 110 -10.43 13.56 9.66
N PHE A 111 -9.68 13.64 10.77
CA PHE A 111 -10.11 13.05 12.04
C PHE A 111 -11.44 13.62 12.56
N PRO A 112 -11.72 14.94 12.46
CA PRO A 112 -13.03 15.46 12.84
C PRO A 112 -14.19 14.91 12.01
N ALA A 113 -13.96 14.60 10.72
CA ALA A 113 -14.98 14.04 9.83
C ALA A 113 -15.18 12.52 10.03
N GLU A 114 -14.30 11.83 10.76
CA GLU A 114 -14.32 10.38 10.86
C GLU A 114 -15.64 9.82 11.39
N LYS A 115 -16.21 10.47 12.41
CA LYS A 115 -17.49 10.07 12.98
C LYS A 115 -18.63 10.14 11.95
N GLU A 116 -18.72 11.25 11.22
CA GLU A 116 -19.75 11.46 10.19
C GLU A 116 -19.64 10.40 9.08
N VAL A 117 -18.41 10.11 8.63
CA VAL A 117 -18.15 9.13 7.57
C VAL A 117 -18.50 7.72 8.03
N ILE A 118 -18.17 7.34 9.28
CA ILE A 118 -18.53 6.04 9.85
C ILE A 118 -20.05 5.92 9.95
N GLU A 119 -20.74 6.92 10.50
CA GLU A 119 -22.19 6.92 10.64
C GLU A 119 -22.89 6.77 9.29
N PHE A 120 -22.37 7.42 8.23
CA PHE A 120 -22.87 7.24 6.87
C PHE A 120 -22.81 5.79 6.41
N TYR A 121 -21.66 5.12 6.54
CA TYR A 121 -21.54 3.73 6.08
C TYR A 121 -22.37 2.75 6.91
N VAL A 122 -22.45 2.94 8.23
CA VAL A 122 -23.29 2.11 9.11
C VAL A 122 -24.77 2.24 8.76
N GLN A 123 -25.26 3.46 8.52
CA GLN A 123 -26.66 3.68 8.16
C GLN A 123 -27.03 3.12 6.79
N ASN A 124 -26.06 3.12 5.86
CA ASN A 124 -26.30 2.71 4.48
C ASN A 124 -25.93 1.25 4.19
N GLU A 125 -25.43 0.48 5.15
CA GLU A 125 -24.91 -0.89 4.95
C GLU A 125 -25.87 -1.82 4.17
N ASN A 126 -27.17 -1.73 4.47
CA ASN A 126 -28.23 -2.54 3.84
C ASN A 126 -29.04 -1.78 2.77
N SER A 127 -28.55 -0.62 2.33
CA SER A 127 -29.22 0.23 1.35
C SER A 127 -28.60 0.09 -0.04
N VAL A 128 -29.32 0.62 -1.05
CA VAL A 128 -28.76 0.82 -2.40
C VAL A 128 -27.61 1.84 -2.41
N ASP A 129 -27.52 2.68 -1.39
CA ASP A 129 -26.53 3.76 -1.27
C ASP A 129 -25.23 3.30 -0.57
N LYS A 130 -25.11 2.01 -0.20
CA LYS A 130 -23.92 1.45 0.48
C LYS A 130 -22.60 1.66 -0.26
N TRP A 131 -22.67 1.86 -1.57
CA TRP A 131 -21.52 2.08 -2.46
C TRP A 131 -21.25 3.55 -2.76
N LYS A 132 -22.12 4.46 -2.33
CA LYS A 132 -21.88 5.90 -2.47
C LYS A 132 -20.85 6.35 -1.44
N LYS A 133 -20.13 7.42 -1.77
CA LYS A 133 -19.23 8.10 -0.83
C LYS A 133 -19.98 9.28 -0.19
N PRO A 134 -19.78 9.55 1.11
CA PRO A 134 -20.42 10.70 1.73
C PRO A 134 -19.83 12.00 1.16
N SER A 135 -20.68 13.01 0.98
CA SER A 135 -20.32 14.29 0.34
C SER A 135 -19.16 15.04 1.01
N VAL A 136 -18.92 14.77 2.31
CA VAL A 136 -17.76 15.30 3.04
C VAL A 136 -16.43 14.87 2.42
N ILE A 137 -16.36 13.66 1.82
CA ILE A 137 -15.14 13.16 1.18
C ILE A 137 -14.79 14.01 -0.04
N ASP A 138 -15.76 14.40 -0.86
CA ASP A 138 -15.49 15.24 -2.04
C ASP A 138 -15.03 16.64 -1.63
N LYS A 139 -15.62 17.22 -0.57
CA LYS A 139 -15.14 18.49 -0.01
C LYS A 139 -13.70 18.38 0.48
N LEU A 140 -13.36 17.31 1.20
CA LEU A 140 -12.00 17.05 1.69
C LEU A 140 -11.01 16.88 0.54
N LYS A 141 -11.39 16.19 -0.54
CA LYS A 141 -10.56 16.05 -1.75
C LYS A 141 -10.26 17.41 -2.38
N GLU A 142 -11.28 18.26 -2.55
CA GLU A 142 -11.08 19.59 -3.14
C GLU A 142 -10.18 20.48 -2.26
N MET A 143 -10.30 20.39 -0.92
CA MET A 143 -9.38 21.06 0.00
C MET A 143 -7.95 20.51 -0.13
N ALA A 144 -7.78 19.18 -0.19
CA ALA A 144 -6.48 18.56 -0.36
C ALA A 144 -5.82 18.96 -1.70
N LYS A 145 -6.59 19.02 -2.80
CA LYS A 145 -6.14 19.54 -4.10
C LYS A 145 -5.71 21.00 -4.02
N ALA A 146 -6.51 21.86 -3.38
CA ALA A 146 -6.19 23.29 -3.22
C ALA A 146 -4.89 23.51 -2.44
N GLU A 147 -4.57 22.60 -1.52
CA GLU A 147 -3.31 22.57 -0.80
C GLU A 147 -2.17 21.84 -1.55
N GLY A 148 -2.43 21.21 -2.69
CA GLY A 148 -1.43 20.41 -3.39
C GLY A 148 -1.01 19.14 -2.62
N LEU A 149 -1.89 18.62 -1.77
CA LEU A 149 -1.76 17.33 -1.09
C LEU A 149 -2.44 16.24 -1.94
N TRP A 150 -2.00 16.06 -3.18
CA TRP A 150 -2.70 15.21 -4.16
C TRP A 150 -1.73 14.38 -4.98
N ASN A 151 -2.08 13.12 -5.27
CA ASN A 151 -1.24 12.15 -6.01
C ASN A 151 0.17 11.98 -5.38
N LEU A 152 0.25 12.01 -4.05
CA LEU A 152 1.53 12.01 -3.32
C LEU A 152 2.35 10.73 -3.55
N PHE A 153 1.66 9.64 -3.91
CA PHE A 153 2.26 8.33 -4.16
C PHE A 153 3.15 8.27 -5.40
N LEU A 154 2.91 9.11 -6.41
CA LEU A 154 3.55 8.98 -7.72
C LEU A 154 4.77 9.90 -7.84
N PRO A 155 6.02 9.38 -7.82
CA PRO A 155 7.23 10.22 -7.75
C PRO A 155 7.36 11.22 -8.89
N ALA A 156 6.95 10.85 -10.11
CA ALA A 156 6.98 11.71 -11.28
C ALA A 156 6.07 12.94 -11.17
N VAL A 157 5.05 12.89 -10.29
CA VAL A 157 4.12 14.00 -10.03
C VAL A 157 4.47 14.71 -8.73
N SER A 158 4.66 13.94 -7.65
CA SER A 158 4.86 14.49 -6.30
C SER A 158 6.28 14.99 -6.06
N GLY A 159 7.26 14.47 -6.79
CA GLY A 159 8.70 14.69 -6.54
C GLY A 159 9.19 14.06 -5.22
N LEU A 160 8.44 13.11 -4.67
CA LEU A 160 8.80 12.41 -3.44
C LEU A 160 9.61 11.14 -3.73
N SER A 161 10.57 10.83 -2.86
CA SER A 161 11.17 9.51 -2.82
C SER A 161 10.21 8.50 -2.17
N GLN A 162 10.47 7.21 -2.36
CA GLN A 162 9.72 6.16 -1.69
C GLN A 162 9.83 6.24 -0.15
N VAL A 163 10.97 6.67 0.38
CA VAL A 163 11.15 6.90 1.83
C VAL A 163 10.28 8.06 2.31
N ASP A 164 10.18 9.13 1.53
CA ASP A 164 9.33 10.26 1.89
C ASP A 164 7.85 9.86 1.89
N TYR A 165 7.41 9.17 0.84
CA TYR A 165 6.02 8.72 0.72
C TYR A 165 5.64 7.67 1.75
N ALA A 166 6.54 6.75 2.12
CA ALA A 166 6.27 5.73 3.13
C ALA A 166 5.78 6.33 4.46
N LEU A 167 6.37 7.44 4.88
CA LEU A 167 6.00 8.11 6.14
C LEU A 167 4.68 8.90 6.03
N ILE A 168 4.34 9.36 4.82
CA ILE A 168 3.03 9.96 4.52
C ILE A 168 1.96 8.87 4.50
N ALA A 169 2.23 7.74 3.85
CA ALA A 169 1.34 6.58 3.79
C ALA A 169 1.03 6.04 5.19
N GLU A 170 2.03 5.95 6.07
CA GLU A 170 1.86 5.59 7.49
C GLU A 170 0.88 6.54 8.20
N GLU A 171 0.95 7.85 7.92
CA GLU A 171 0.02 8.83 8.50
C GLU A 171 -1.40 8.63 7.97
N THR A 172 -1.57 8.43 6.65
CA THR A 172 -2.89 8.17 6.05
C THR A 172 -3.49 6.85 6.49
N GLY A 173 -2.68 5.84 6.80
CA GLY A 173 -3.14 4.53 7.27
C GLY A 173 -3.83 4.56 8.64
N LYS A 174 -3.80 5.69 9.34
CA LYS A 174 -4.50 5.87 10.63
C LYS A 174 -6.01 6.10 10.48
N CYS A 175 -6.51 6.36 9.27
CA CYS A 175 -7.92 6.57 9.00
C CYS A 175 -8.31 5.96 7.65
N PHE A 176 -9.37 5.15 7.63
CA PHE A 176 -9.67 4.26 6.49
C PHE A 176 -9.99 4.98 5.17
N PHE A 177 -10.48 6.23 5.23
CA PHE A 177 -10.80 7.02 4.03
C PHE A 177 -9.74 8.08 3.69
N ALA A 178 -8.71 8.27 4.53
CA ALA A 178 -7.69 9.28 4.29
C ALA A 178 -6.91 9.06 2.98
N PRO A 179 -6.53 7.83 2.57
CA PRO A 179 -5.91 7.61 1.27
C PRO A 179 -6.75 8.14 0.11
N ALA A 180 -8.08 8.00 0.18
CA ALA A 180 -8.99 8.48 -0.86
C ALA A 180 -9.05 10.01 -0.95
N VAL A 181 -8.85 10.71 0.17
CA VAL A 181 -8.82 12.18 0.21
C VAL A 181 -7.59 12.75 -0.50
N PHE A 182 -6.47 12.04 -0.48
CA PHE A 182 -5.21 12.46 -1.13
C PHE A 182 -4.98 11.80 -2.51
N ASN A 183 -5.97 11.07 -3.03
CA ASN A 183 -5.90 10.25 -4.24
C ASN A 183 -4.78 9.20 -4.24
N CYS A 184 -4.60 8.56 -3.08
CA CYS A 184 -3.56 7.58 -2.78
C CYS A 184 -4.14 6.19 -2.43
N GLN A 185 -5.41 5.93 -2.75
CA GLN A 185 -6.10 4.67 -2.46
C GLN A 185 -5.80 3.57 -3.48
N ALA A 186 -5.75 2.32 -3.00
CA ALA A 186 -5.85 1.16 -3.86
C ALA A 186 -7.32 0.96 -4.33
N PRO A 187 -7.54 0.37 -5.53
CA PRO A 187 -6.53 -0.12 -6.48
C PRO A 187 -5.98 0.96 -7.43
N ASP A 188 -6.50 2.19 -7.36
CA ASP A 188 -6.25 3.24 -8.34
C ASP A 188 -4.77 3.63 -8.49
N THR A 189 -4.01 3.68 -7.39
CA THR A 189 -2.57 4.01 -7.45
C THR A 189 -1.78 3.04 -8.31
N GLY A 190 -1.99 1.73 -8.16
CA GLY A 190 -1.32 0.72 -8.97
C GLY A 190 -1.71 0.81 -10.44
N ASN A 191 -2.99 1.05 -10.73
CA ASN A 191 -3.47 1.23 -12.10
C ASN A 191 -2.91 2.51 -12.75
N MET A 192 -2.80 3.60 -11.99
CA MET A 192 -2.13 4.83 -12.44
C MET A 192 -0.65 4.60 -12.73
N GLU A 193 0.07 3.84 -11.89
CA GLU A 193 1.47 3.49 -12.11
C GLU A 193 1.65 2.66 -13.41
N LEU A 194 0.78 1.69 -13.67
CA LEU A 194 0.81 0.89 -14.90
C LEU A 194 0.63 1.77 -16.14
N LEU A 195 -0.37 2.66 -16.13
CA LEU A 195 -0.60 3.58 -17.26
C LEU A 195 0.52 4.61 -17.42
N HIS A 196 1.11 5.08 -16.31
CA HIS A 196 2.24 6.00 -16.34
C HIS A 196 3.47 5.39 -17.01
N LEU A 197 3.80 4.15 -16.66
CA LEU A 197 4.99 3.45 -17.15
C LEU A 197 4.79 2.85 -18.55
N TYR A 198 3.62 2.28 -18.84
CA TYR A 198 3.41 1.43 -20.03
C TYR A 198 2.30 1.91 -20.96
N GLY A 199 1.50 2.90 -20.55
CA GLY A 199 0.43 3.44 -21.38
C GLY A 199 0.95 4.19 -22.60
N SER A 200 0.30 3.99 -23.75
CA SER A 200 0.44 4.89 -24.90
C SER A 200 -0.08 6.29 -24.57
N GLU A 201 0.33 7.31 -25.33
CA GLU A 201 -0.15 8.68 -25.11
C GLU A 201 -1.67 8.79 -25.18
N LYS A 202 -2.32 8.05 -26.09
CA LYS A 202 -3.79 7.98 -26.17
C LYS A 202 -4.39 7.37 -24.90
N GLN A 203 -3.82 6.29 -24.36
CA GLN A 203 -4.29 5.68 -23.12
C GLN A 203 -4.07 6.59 -21.91
N LYS A 204 -2.95 7.33 -21.86
CA LYS A 204 -2.68 8.29 -20.79
C LYS A 204 -3.70 9.43 -20.80
N GLN A 205 -3.95 10.04 -21.95
CA GLN A 205 -4.97 11.09 -22.09
C GLN A 205 -6.37 10.58 -21.72
N GLN A 206 -6.73 9.38 -22.18
CA GLN A 206 -8.07 8.85 -21.98
C GLN A 206 -8.31 8.37 -20.53
N TRP A 207 -7.30 7.81 -19.85
CA TRP A 207 -7.51 7.10 -18.58
C TRP A 207 -6.63 7.62 -17.44
N LEU A 208 -5.33 7.86 -17.68
CA LEU A 208 -4.42 8.32 -16.64
C LEU A 208 -4.78 9.73 -16.16
N GLU A 209 -5.06 10.65 -17.09
CA GLU A 209 -5.43 12.02 -16.74
C GLU A 209 -6.71 12.09 -15.87
N PRO A 210 -7.83 11.43 -16.23
CA PRO A 210 -9.00 11.35 -15.35
C PRO A 210 -8.73 10.72 -13.98
N LEU A 211 -7.91 9.66 -13.90
CA LEU A 211 -7.52 9.03 -12.63
C LEU A 211 -6.68 9.99 -11.76
N LEU A 212 -5.72 10.69 -12.36
CA LEU A 212 -4.91 11.70 -11.66
C LEU A 212 -5.74 12.90 -11.21
N GLN A 213 -6.86 13.21 -11.89
CA GLN A 213 -7.82 14.23 -11.46
C GLN A 213 -8.79 13.72 -10.38
N GLY A 214 -8.90 12.41 -10.21
CA GLY A 214 -9.85 11.75 -9.32
C GLY A 214 -11.30 11.81 -9.81
N SER A 215 -11.52 12.00 -11.11
CA SER A 215 -12.86 12.08 -11.73
C SER A 215 -13.44 10.71 -12.08
N ILE A 216 -12.59 9.71 -12.24
CA ILE A 216 -12.97 8.30 -12.39
C ILE A 216 -12.25 7.47 -11.34
N ALA A 217 -12.74 6.25 -11.14
CA ALA A 217 -12.07 5.20 -10.39
C ALA A 217 -11.87 3.99 -11.31
N SER A 218 -11.01 3.08 -10.88
CA SER A 218 -10.65 1.88 -11.62
C SER A 218 -10.73 0.64 -10.72
N CYS A 219 -10.73 -0.53 -11.35
CA CYS A 219 -10.56 -1.81 -10.68
C CYS A 219 -9.43 -2.58 -11.37
N PHE A 220 -8.89 -3.59 -10.68
CA PHE A 220 -7.89 -4.51 -11.25
C PHE A 220 -8.43 -5.93 -11.18
N CYS A 221 -8.61 -6.56 -12.35
CA CYS A 221 -9.30 -7.83 -12.49
C CYS A 221 -8.32 -8.95 -12.85
N MET A 222 -7.67 -9.54 -11.83
CA MET A 222 -6.71 -10.63 -12.02
C MET A 222 -7.23 -11.97 -11.48
N THR A 223 -7.73 -12.00 -10.25
CA THR A 223 -8.14 -13.24 -9.58
C THR A 223 -9.35 -13.88 -10.25
N GLU A 224 -9.29 -15.20 -10.43
CA GLU A 224 -10.35 -16.04 -10.97
C GLU A 224 -10.92 -16.96 -9.89
N PRO A 225 -12.24 -17.23 -9.91
CA PRO A 225 -12.87 -18.06 -8.89
C PRO A 225 -12.57 -19.56 -9.04
N ASP A 226 -12.37 -20.02 -10.27
CA ASP A 226 -12.34 -21.46 -10.60
C ASP A 226 -10.91 -22.05 -10.55
N VAL A 227 -9.89 -21.22 -10.32
CA VAL A 227 -8.47 -21.61 -10.31
C VAL A 227 -7.67 -20.96 -9.17
N ALA A 228 -6.59 -21.61 -8.73
CA ALA A 228 -5.70 -21.09 -7.70
C ALA A 228 -4.84 -19.92 -8.22
N SER A 229 -5.41 -18.72 -8.19
CA SER A 229 -4.86 -17.49 -8.77
C SER A 229 -3.62 -16.92 -8.05
N SER A 230 -3.16 -17.55 -6.97
CA SER A 230 -1.89 -17.18 -6.30
C SER A 230 -0.67 -17.56 -7.14
N ASP A 231 -0.84 -18.48 -8.08
CA ASP A 231 0.04 -18.69 -9.23
C ASP A 231 -0.64 -18.09 -10.47
N ALA A 232 -0.04 -17.04 -11.03
CA ALA A 232 -0.59 -16.34 -12.19
C ALA A 232 -0.62 -17.19 -13.47
N THR A 233 0.12 -18.30 -13.52
CA THR A 233 0.12 -19.21 -14.67
C THR A 233 -1.16 -20.06 -14.76
N ASN A 234 -1.93 -20.13 -13.68
CA ASN A 234 -3.23 -20.82 -13.65
C ASN A 234 -4.38 -19.97 -14.23
N ILE A 235 -4.14 -18.70 -14.61
CA ILE A 235 -5.17 -17.81 -15.13
C ILE A 235 -5.66 -18.33 -16.49
N GLU A 236 -6.96 -18.57 -16.60
CA GLU A 236 -7.60 -19.18 -17.78
C GLU A 236 -8.47 -18.20 -18.58
N CYS A 237 -8.71 -16.97 -18.09
CA CYS A 237 -9.43 -15.96 -18.85
C CYS A 237 -8.76 -15.74 -20.21
N SER A 238 -9.49 -16.09 -21.26
CA SER A 238 -8.99 -16.07 -22.63
C SER A 238 -9.03 -14.67 -23.22
N ILE A 239 -7.96 -14.32 -23.94
CA ILE A 239 -7.86 -13.10 -24.74
C ILE A 239 -7.45 -13.53 -26.15
N GLN A 240 -8.32 -13.31 -27.12
CA GLN A 240 -8.08 -13.67 -28.52
C GLN A 240 -8.14 -12.42 -29.40
N GLN A 241 -7.21 -12.29 -30.33
CA GLN A 241 -7.25 -11.21 -31.31
C GLN A 241 -8.29 -11.53 -32.39
N ASP A 242 -9.19 -10.60 -32.66
CA ASP A 242 -10.19 -10.66 -33.73
C ASP A 242 -10.09 -9.38 -34.57
N GLY A 243 -9.32 -9.47 -35.66
CA GLY A 243 -9.00 -8.33 -36.52
C GLY A 243 -8.26 -7.20 -35.80
N ASP A 244 -8.91 -6.05 -35.69
CA ASP A 244 -8.43 -4.83 -35.01
C ASP A 244 -8.87 -4.74 -33.54
N SER A 245 -9.51 -5.80 -33.02
CA SER A 245 -10.07 -5.87 -31.67
C SER A 245 -9.61 -7.11 -30.90
N TYR A 246 -9.97 -7.19 -29.62
CA TYR A 246 -9.74 -8.37 -28.78
C TYR A 246 -11.06 -8.86 -28.19
N VAL A 247 -11.28 -10.17 -28.24
CA VAL A 247 -12.38 -10.84 -27.55
C VAL A 247 -11.86 -11.42 -26.23
N VAL A 248 -12.47 -11.00 -25.12
CA VAL A 248 -12.09 -11.41 -23.76
C VAL A 248 -13.21 -12.25 -23.15
N ASN A 249 -12.93 -13.49 -22.76
CA ASN A 249 -13.91 -14.38 -22.11
C ASN A 249 -13.32 -15.02 -20.85
N GLY A 250 -14.00 -14.87 -19.72
CA GLY A 250 -13.60 -15.48 -18.45
C GLY A 250 -14.44 -14.96 -17.28
N LYS A 251 -14.12 -15.42 -16.07
CA LYS A 251 -14.73 -14.94 -14.82
C LYS A 251 -13.66 -14.30 -13.95
N LYS A 252 -13.96 -13.16 -13.34
CA LYS A 252 -13.08 -12.51 -12.35
C LYS A 252 -13.86 -12.26 -11.06
N TRP A 253 -13.14 -12.26 -9.94
CA TRP A 253 -13.70 -11.92 -8.63
C TRP A 253 -12.65 -11.21 -7.77
N TRP A 254 -13.08 -10.66 -6.63
CA TRP A 254 -12.27 -9.78 -5.78
C TRP A 254 -11.80 -8.49 -6.46
N SER A 255 -12.49 -8.06 -7.53
CA SER A 255 -12.30 -6.78 -8.20
C SER A 255 -12.70 -5.62 -7.28
N SER A 256 -11.76 -5.17 -6.46
CA SER A 256 -12.01 -4.08 -5.51
C SER A 256 -12.32 -2.77 -6.26
N GLY A 257 -13.34 -2.04 -5.81
CA GLY A 257 -13.78 -0.80 -6.45
C GLY A 257 -14.74 -0.99 -7.64
N GLU A 258 -15.04 -2.23 -8.03
CA GLU A 258 -16.11 -2.52 -8.98
C GLU A 258 -17.46 -2.38 -8.25
N TYR A 259 -18.24 -1.36 -8.62
CA TYR A 259 -19.61 -1.18 -8.15
C TYR A 259 -20.54 -1.42 -9.33
N SER A 260 -21.39 -2.44 -9.23
CA SER A 260 -22.54 -2.57 -10.13
C SER A 260 -23.51 -1.41 -9.86
N ASN A 261 -23.60 -0.46 -10.79
CA ASN A 261 -24.78 0.40 -10.89
C ASN A 261 -25.97 -0.43 -11.39
#